data_AF-A0A965S9D2-F1
#
_entry.id   AF-A0A965S9D2-F1
#
_cell.length_a   1.000
_cell.length_b   1.000
_cell.length_c   1.000
_cell.angle_alpha   90.00
_cell.angle_beta   90.00
_cell.angle_gamma   90.00
#
_symmetry.space_group_name_H-M   'P 1'
#
loop_
_entity.id
_entity.type
_entity.pdbx_description
1 polymer ?
#
loop_
_entity_poly.entity_id
_entity_poly.type
_entity_poly.pdbx_seq_one_letter_code
_entity_poly.pdbx_strand_id
1 'polypeptide(L)'
;MDTLASQIEGGAQTARVASPEEALLADAVRTAAAEGRVLHIVGGGSKVGLGGVPRGSPLSTSALSGIVDYDPAELVVTVRAGTPLAVLQGELARHGQMLPFEPPDWPGATVGGVIASGISGPRRPFAGSVRDALLGVRLLDGRGQVLQFGGRVMKNVAGFDLFRLQAGAWGRLGVVLEASFRVLPRPESEVTVTQRLSAAEALERMNRLAGQPLPLSAAAHVGGVLHLRVSGSNAGVTAALSSLGGDRLPVDVAAAFWASSAGLPPAAAIESDASVAAPLWRLAVPSTTRSLAAEGEVAIDWVGGLRWLRSDAPAEVVRALAAGLGGHAAAWRGNLACPVMHPLDPVTAQLHRRLFAVFDPHSVFDHGRFDAA
;
A
#
# COMPACT_ATOMS: atom_id res chain seq x y z
N MET A 1 23.93 -12.88 -3.75
CA MET A 1 23.69 -12.52 -2.34
C MET A 1 24.83 -11.66 -1.82
N ASP A 2 26.08 -12.03 -2.07
CA ASP A 2 27.25 -11.24 -1.68
C ASP A 2 27.24 -9.82 -2.25
N THR A 3 26.78 -9.64 -3.50
CA THR A 3 26.58 -8.30 -4.11
C THR A 3 25.47 -7.48 -3.43
N LEU A 4 24.45 -8.13 -2.87
CA LEU A 4 23.34 -7.46 -2.16
C LEU A 4 23.77 -7.04 -0.76
N ALA A 5 24.46 -7.93 -0.03
CA ALA A 5 25.06 -7.63 1.26
C ALA A 5 26.06 -6.48 1.13
N SER A 6 26.94 -6.53 0.12
CA SER A 6 27.87 -5.45 -0.19
C SER A 6 27.19 -4.12 -0.53
N GLN A 7 26.02 -4.13 -1.18
CA GLN A 7 25.25 -2.90 -1.43
C GLN A 7 24.55 -2.36 -0.19
N ILE A 8 24.09 -3.23 0.71
CA ILE A 8 23.51 -2.82 2.00
C ILE A 8 24.60 -2.22 2.89
N GLU A 9 25.77 -2.86 2.95
CA GLU A 9 26.98 -2.33 3.59
C GLU A 9 27.44 -1.02 2.93
N GLY A 10 27.39 -0.92 1.60
CA GLY A 10 27.70 0.30 0.85
C GLY A 10 26.68 1.43 1.01
N GLY A 11 25.43 1.09 1.37
CA GLY A 11 24.37 2.03 1.74
C GLY A 11 24.53 2.60 3.15
N ALA A 12 25.44 2.06 3.95
CA ALA A 12 25.92 2.67 5.19
C ALA A 12 26.88 3.84 4.85
N GLN A 13 26.33 4.91 4.27
CA GLN A 13 27.07 6.17 4.16
C GLN A 13 26.97 6.97 5.46
N THR A 14 28.00 7.79 5.73
CA THR A 14 28.05 8.78 6.80
C THR A 14 26.97 9.84 6.58
N ALA A 15 25.75 9.49 7.00
CA ALA A 15 24.58 10.34 6.95
C ALA A 15 24.73 11.50 7.93
N ARG A 16 24.05 12.60 7.59
CA ARG A 16 23.63 13.71 8.47
C ARG A 16 23.62 13.31 9.95
N VAL A 17 24.13 14.18 10.82
CA VAL A 17 24.11 14.02 12.28
C VAL A 17 22.75 13.49 12.73
N ALA A 18 22.77 12.31 13.36
CA ALA A 18 21.55 11.67 13.83
C ALA A 18 20.81 12.60 14.79
N SER A 19 19.52 12.77 14.56
CA SER A 19 18.65 13.46 15.51
C SER A 19 18.58 12.69 16.84
N PRO A 20 18.29 13.36 17.97
CA PRO A 20 18.10 12.69 19.25
C PRO A 20 17.08 11.55 19.18
N GLU A 21 16.00 11.72 18.41
CA GLU A 21 14.98 10.71 18.20
C GLU A 21 15.50 9.49 17.44
N GLU A 22 16.30 9.70 16.39
CA GLU A 22 16.96 8.60 15.66
C GLU A 22 17.96 7.86 16.56
N ALA A 23 18.70 8.57 17.41
CA ALA A 23 19.64 7.98 18.35
C ALA A 23 18.95 7.08 19.39
N LEU A 24 17.80 7.52 19.92
CA LEU A 24 16.97 6.74 20.85
C LEU A 24 16.44 5.46 20.21
N LEU A 25 15.97 5.54 18.96
CA LEU A 25 15.52 4.36 18.21
C LEU A 25 16.67 3.38 17.95
N ALA A 26 17.82 3.89 17.53
CA ALA A 26 19.02 3.10 17.31
C ALA A 26 19.47 2.38 18.59
N ASP A 27 19.38 3.06 19.74
CA ASP A 27 19.70 2.47 21.02
C ASP A 27 18.73 1.35 21.40
N ALA A 28 17.42 1.62 21.31
CA ALA A 28 16.39 0.61 21.59
C ALA A 28 16.56 -0.67 20.74
N VAL A 29 16.92 -0.51 19.45
CA VAL A 29 17.19 -1.64 18.56
C VAL A 29 18.46 -2.39 18.97
N ARG A 30 19.57 -1.70 19.28
CA ARG A 30 20.80 -2.33 19.76
C ARG A 30 20.59 -3.08 21.07
N THR A 31 19.86 -2.49 22.02
CA THR A 31 19.53 -3.15 23.29
C THR A 31 18.67 -4.39 23.05
N ALA A 32 17.67 -4.31 22.18
CA ALA A 32 16.84 -5.46 21.83
C ALA A 32 17.65 -6.58 21.17
N ALA A 33 18.55 -6.24 20.24
CA ALA A 33 19.46 -7.19 19.60
C ALA A 33 20.37 -7.88 20.63
N ALA A 34 20.97 -7.12 21.56
CA ALA A 34 21.84 -7.64 22.60
C ALA A 34 21.11 -8.59 23.57
N GLU A 35 19.83 -8.33 23.84
CA GLU A 35 19.01 -9.11 24.78
C GLU A 35 18.17 -10.20 24.09
N GLY A 36 18.24 -10.35 22.76
CA GLY A 36 17.41 -11.29 22.01
C GLY A 36 15.91 -10.98 22.07
N ARG A 37 15.54 -9.70 22.26
CA ARG A 37 14.15 -9.25 22.31
C ARG A 37 13.64 -8.85 20.93
N VAL A 38 12.36 -9.16 20.69
CA VAL A 38 11.63 -8.72 19.51
C VAL A 38 10.98 -7.36 19.77
N LEU A 39 11.02 -6.49 18.76
CA LEU A 39 10.31 -5.23 18.68
C LEU A 39 9.32 -5.25 17.51
N HIS A 40 8.17 -4.61 17.70
CA HIS A 40 7.24 -4.36 16.60
C HIS A 40 7.06 -2.85 16.42
N ILE A 41 7.24 -2.38 15.19
CA ILE A 41 7.24 -0.95 14.87
C ILE A 41 5.80 -0.43 14.87
N VAL A 42 5.58 0.69 15.56
CA VAL A 42 4.26 1.34 15.67
C VAL A 42 4.36 2.79 15.21
N GLY A 43 3.62 3.13 14.16
CA GLY A 43 3.33 4.51 13.78
C GLY A 43 2.22 5.08 14.66
N GLY A 44 1.12 5.52 14.05
CA GLY A 44 -0.08 5.94 14.78
C GLY A 44 -1.11 4.84 15.05
N GLY A 45 -0.76 3.55 14.89
CA GLY A 45 -1.63 2.43 15.27
C GLY A 45 -2.86 2.19 14.39
N SER A 46 -3.06 2.95 13.31
CA SER A 46 -4.23 2.84 12.39
C SER A 46 -4.58 1.43 11.87
N LYS A 47 -3.61 0.52 11.82
CA LYS A 47 -3.75 -0.81 11.21
C LYS A 47 -3.71 -1.95 12.23
N VAL A 48 -3.87 -1.66 13.52
CA VAL A 48 -3.76 -2.67 14.60
C VAL A 48 -4.68 -3.88 14.41
N GLY A 49 -5.83 -3.70 13.75
CA GLY A 49 -6.77 -4.79 13.43
C GLY A 49 -6.44 -5.63 12.18
N LEU A 50 -5.35 -5.34 11.46
CA LEU A 50 -4.88 -6.15 10.32
C LEU A 50 -3.76 -7.10 10.76
N GLY A 51 -3.70 -8.30 10.20
CA GLY A 51 -2.68 -9.27 10.59
C GLY A 51 -3.03 -10.06 11.84
N GLY A 52 -2.08 -10.88 12.30
CA GLY A 52 -2.15 -11.51 13.62
C GLY A 52 -1.80 -10.55 14.77
N VAL A 53 -1.60 -11.10 15.96
CA VAL A 53 -1.07 -10.33 17.11
C VAL A 53 0.46 -10.28 16.99
N PRO A 54 1.10 -9.09 16.97
CA PRO A 54 2.54 -9.01 16.91
C PRO A 54 3.19 -9.52 18.21
N ARG A 55 4.31 -10.21 18.08
CA ARG A 55 5.20 -10.56 19.19
C ARG A 55 6.09 -9.36 19.56
N GLY A 56 6.62 -9.37 20.78
CA GLY A 56 7.62 -8.39 21.23
C GLY A 56 7.04 -7.06 21.70
N SER A 57 7.93 -6.12 22.04
CA SER A 57 7.56 -4.81 22.60
C SER A 57 7.36 -3.75 21.51
N PRO A 58 6.45 -2.77 21.70
CA PRO A 58 6.24 -1.72 20.71
C PRO A 58 7.45 -0.78 20.62
N LEU A 59 7.84 -0.42 19.39
CA LEU A 59 8.81 0.64 19.10
C LEU A 59 8.11 1.77 18.35
N SER A 60 7.86 2.89 19.02
CA SER A 60 7.11 4.00 18.43
C SER A 60 7.98 4.87 17.51
N THR A 61 7.44 5.21 16.33
CA THR A 61 8.04 6.16 15.38
C THR A 61 7.39 7.55 15.44
N SER A 62 6.44 7.77 16.34
CA SER A 62 5.64 9.01 16.41
C SER A 62 6.48 10.28 16.58
N ALA A 63 7.62 10.20 17.27
CA ALA A 63 8.55 11.32 17.45
C ALA A 63 9.27 11.72 16.15
N LEU A 64 9.37 10.81 15.16
CA LEU A 64 9.93 11.11 13.83
C LEU A 64 8.87 11.79 12.95
N SER A 65 8.47 13.00 13.30
CA SER A 65 7.43 13.75 12.56
C SER A 65 8.00 15.01 11.91
N GLY A 66 7.41 15.38 10.77
CA GLY A 66 7.72 16.59 10.01
C GLY A 66 8.17 16.31 8.57
N ILE A 67 7.93 17.31 7.72
CA ILE A 67 8.48 17.37 6.37
C ILE A 67 9.93 17.81 6.48
N VAL A 68 10.83 17.05 5.87
CA VAL A 68 12.29 17.29 5.91
C VAL A 68 12.70 18.25 4.81
N ASP A 69 12.16 18.03 3.62
CA ASP A 69 12.41 18.83 2.44
C ASP A 69 11.23 18.72 1.50
N TYR A 70 10.86 19.83 0.86
CA TYR A 70 9.79 19.84 -0.11
C TYR A 70 10.02 20.96 -1.12
N ASP A 71 10.20 20.55 -2.37
CA ASP A 71 10.22 21.45 -3.52
C ASP A 71 9.00 21.14 -4.40
N PRO A 72 7.96 21.99 -4.36
CA PRO A 72 6.77 21.80 -5.19
C PRO A 72 7.09 21.83 -6.69
N ALA A 73 8.11 22.55 -7.15
CA ALA A 73 8.45 22.63 -8.56
C ALA A 73 9.07 21.31 -9.07
N GLU A 74 9.84 20.64 -8.22
CA GLU A 74 10.46 19.34 -8.54
C GLU A 74 9.50 18.16 -8.37
N LEU A 75 8.30 18.38 -7.83
CA LEU A 75 7.31 17.32 -7.54
C LEU A 75 7.91 16.21 -6.66
N VAL A 76 8.76 16.58 -5.70
CA VAL A 76 9.38 15.65 -4.76
C VAL A 76 9.25 16.16 -3.33
N VAL A 77 8.86 15.28 -2.42
CA VAL A 77 8.78 15.55 -0.98
C VAL A 77 9.55 14.50 -0.19
N THR A 78 10.37 14.93 0.75
CA THR A 78 11.01 14.09 1.77
C THR A 78 10.36 14.34 3.12
N VAL A 79 9.91 13.28 3.79
CA VAL A 79 9.11 13.37 5.01
C VAL A 79 9.51 12.27 5.99
N ARG A 80 9.43 12.56 7.29
CA ARG A 80 9.73 11.60 8.35
C ARG A 80 8.59 10.59 8.54
N ALA A 81 8.92 9.35 8.91
CA ALA A 81 7.99 8.23 8.92
C ALA A 81 6.83 8.37 9.93
N GLY A 82 7.04 9.05 11.05
CA GLY A 82 6.03 9.35 12.06
C GLY A 82 5.06 10.46 11.67
N THR A 83 5.31 11.19 10.57
CA THR A 83 4.43 12.28 10.11
C THR A 83 3.02 11.76 9.84
N PRO A 84 1.98 12.37 10.41
CA PRO A 84 0.60 12.02 10.09
C PRO A 84 0.32 12.19 8.59
N LEU A 85 -0.34 11.20 7.98
CA LEU A 85 -0.64 11.21 6.55
C LEU A 85 -1.46 12.46 6.15
N ALA A 86 -2.44 12.83 6.97
CA ALA A 86 -3.27 14.02 6.75
C ALA A 86 -2.46 15.32 6.72
N VAL A 87 -1.38 15.42 7.51
CA VAL A 87 -0.47 16.60 7.49
C VAL A 87 0.25 16.67 6.15
N LEU A 88 0.80 15.56 5.68
CA LEU A 88 1.46 15.51 4.37
C LEU A 88 0.47 15.81 3.23
N GLN A 89 -0.70 15.16 3.21
CA GLN A 89 -1.70 15.38 2.18
C GLN A 89 -2.23 16.82 2.19
N GLY A 90 -2.38 17.41 3.38
CA GLY A 90 -2.76 18.82 3.55
C GLY A 90 -1.71 19.77 2.98
N GLU A 91 -0.43 19.54 3.26
CA GLU A 91 0.64 20.37 2.67
C GLU A 91 0.67 20.25 1.16
N LEU A 92 0.65 19.03 0.60
CA LEU A 92 0.60 18.82 -0.84
C LEU A 92 -0.63 19.50 -1.47
N ALA A 93 -1.79 19.44 -0.82
CA ALA A 93 -3.02 20.08 -1.31
C ALA A 93 -2.88 21.59 -1.46
N ARG A 94 -2.16 22.26 -0.54
CA ARG A 94 -1.92 23.73 -0.59
C ARG A 94 -1.15 24.16 -1.84
N HIS A 95 -0.33 23.26 -2.39
CA HIS A 95 0.42 23.49 -3.63
C HIS A 95 -0.25 22.84 -4.85
N GLY A 96 -1.52 22.43 -4.73
CA GLY A 96 -2.25 21.79 -5.82
C GLY A 96 -1.67 20.43 -6.21
N GLN A 97 -1.14 19.67 -5.26
CA GLN A 97 -0.48 18.37 -5.47
C GLN A 97 -1.12 17.25 -4.65
N MET A 98 -0.77 16.01 -4.99
CA MET A 98 -1.28 14.79 -4.35
C MET A 98 -0.28 13.63 -4.45
N LEU A 99 -0.45 12.64 -3.58
CA LEU A 99 0.25 11.36 -3.69
C LEU A 99 -0.36 10.53 -4.84
N PRO A 100 0.45 9.95 -5.76
CA PRO A 100 -0.07 9.26 -6.94
C PRO A 100 -0.88 8.00 -6.63
N PHE A 101 -0.58 7.34 -5.51
CA PHE A 101 -1.16 6.05 -5.15
C PHE A 101 -2.38 6.15 -4.21
N GLU A 102 -2.83 7.37 -3.87
CA GLU A 102 -4.04 7.64 -3.08
C GLU A 102 -4.18 6.73 -1.84
N PRO A 103 -3.29 6.86 -0.82
CA PRO A 103 -3.37 6.00 0.36
C PRO A 103 -4.71 6.13 1.10
N PRO A 104 -5.20 5.04 1.71
CA PRO A 104 -6.39 5.10 2.57
C PRO A 104 -6.19 6.07 3.73
N ASP A 105 -7.19 6.91 3.95
CA ASP A 105 -7.24 7.88 5.03
C ASP A 105 -7.70 7.22 6.34
N TRP A 106 -6.85 6.36 6.90
CA TRP A 106 -7.12 5.81 8.22
C TRP A 106 -6.82 6.84 9.31
N PRO A 107 -7.71 6.99 10.31
CA PRO A 107 -7.41 7.76 11.51
C PRO A 107 -6.10 7.30 12.15
N GLY A 108 -5.16 8.24 12.36
CA GLY A 108 -3.83 7.93 12.90
C GLY A 108 -2.88 7.25 11.90
N ALA A 109 -3.14 7.30 10.59
CA ALA A 109 -2.16 6.87 9.60
C ALA A 109 -0.92 7.78 9.61
N THR A 110 0.26 7.17 9.52
CA THR A 110 1.54 7.87 9.33
C THR A 110 2.20 7.44 8.03
N VAL A 111 3.12 8.25 7.52
CA VAL A 111 3.86 7.96 6.28
C VAL A 111 4.55 6.59 6.34
N GLY A 112 5.24 6.29 7.43
CA GLY A 112 5.92 5.00 7.64
C GLY A 112 4.94 3.84 7.63
N GLY A 113 3.76 4.00 8.24
CA GLY A 113 2.70 3.00 8.21
C GLY A 113 2.13 2.77 6.80
N VAL A 114 2.01 3.82 5.99
CA VAL A 114 1.59 3.73 4.58
C VAL A 114 2.61 2.91 3.78
N ILE A 115 3.90 3.24 3.88
CA ILE A 115 4.98 2.50 3.21
C ILE A 115 4.96 1.03 3.67
N ALA A 116 5.05 0.79 4.98
CA ALA A 116 5.13 -0.55 5.54
C ALA A 116 3.95 -1.44 5.12
N SER A 117 2.75 -0.87 4.99
CA SER A 117 1.58 -1.63 4.54
C SER A 117 1.55 -1.92 3.04
N GLY A 118 2.20 -1.09 2.21
CA GLY A 118 2.17 -1.26 0.76
C GLY A 118 0.80 -1.00 0.10
N ILE A 119 -0.17 -0.50 0.87
CA ILE A 119 -1.56 -0.36 0.41
C ILE A 119 -1.69 0.92 -0.42
N SER A 120 -2.41 0.81 -1.52
CA SER A 120 -2.68 1.91 -2.46
C SER A 120 -4.17 1.97 -2.73
N GLY A 121 -4.66 3.14 -3.08
CA GLY A 121 -6.04 3.37 -3.45
C GLY A 121 -6.32 3.15 -4.94
N PRO A 122 -7.43 3.71 -5.43
CA PRO A 122 -8.04 3.29 -6.68
C PRO A 122 -7.29 3.79 -7.92
N ARG A 123 -6.43 4.81 -7.79
CA ARG A 123 -5.55 5.29 -8.88
C ARG A 123 -4.36 4.39 -9.18
N ARG A 124 -4.09 3.35 -8.37
CA ARG A 124 -2.92 2.49 -8.54
C ARG A 124 -2.67 2.01 -9.99
N PRO A 125 -3.68 1.55 -10.77
CA PRO A 125 -3.45 1.09 -12.15
C PRO A 125 -2.96 2.18 -13.09
N PHE A 126 -3.26 3.45 -12.79
CA PHE A 126 -3.03 4.58 -13.69
C PHE A 126 -1.83 5.44 -13.29
N ALA A 127 -1.51 5.53 -12.01
CA ALA A 127 -0.43 6.37 -11.49
C ALA A 127 0.66 5.62 -10.69
N GLY A 128 0.47 4.31 -10.49
CA GLY A 128 1.40 3.46 -9.74
C GLY A 128 1.01 3.31 -8.26
N SER A 129 1.69 2.36 -7.62
CA SER A 129 1.57 2.05 -6.20
C SER A 129 2.49 2.91 -5.34
N VAL A 130 2.41 2.78 -4.00
CA VAL A 130 3.36 3.40 -3.07
C VAL A 130 4.82 3.02 -3.39
N ARG A 131 5.05 1.80 -3.89
CA ARG A 131 6.36 1.32 -4.33
C ARG A 131 6.90 2.13 -5.51
N ASP A 132 6.01 2.47 -6.45
CA ASP A 132 6.37 3.19 -7.68
C ASP A 132 6.56 4.69 -7.42
N ALA A 133 5.92 5.21 -6.36
CA ALA A 133 6.05 6.59 -5.94
C ALA A 133 7.30 6.86 -5.10
N LEU A 134 7.83 5.84 -4.44
CA LEU A 134 9.00 5.95 -3.57
C LEU A 134 10.27 6.19 -4.41
N LEU A 135 11.08 7.18 -4.03
CA LEU A 135 12.33 7.55 -4.69
C LEU A 135 13.57 7.19 -3.86
N GLY A 136 13.39 7.14 -2.53
CA GLY A 136 14.43 6.76 -1.60
C GLY A 136 13.93 6.71 -0.17
N VAL A 137 14.70 6.04 0.70
CA VAL A 137 14.42 5.91 2.12
C VAL A 137 15.71 6.01 2.92
N ARG A 138 15.60 6.57 4.13
CA ARG A 138 16.55 6.34 5.22
C ARG A 138 15.88 5.42 6.22
N LEU A 139 16.56 4.37 6.64
CA LEU A 139 16.01 3.37 7.57
C LEU A 139 17.05 2.91 8.58
N LEU A 140 16.58 2.39 9.70
CA LEU A 140 17.38 1.74 10.73
C LEU A 140 17.25 0.22 10.59
N ASP A 141 18.36 -0.48 10.41
CA ASP A 141 18.39 -1.95 10.31
C ASP A 141 18.32 -2.62 11.71
N GLY A 142 18.28 -3.95 11.77
CA GLY A 142 18.22 -4.72 13.02
C GLY A 142 19.50 -4.68 13.85
N ARG A 143 20.57 -4.05 13.36
CA ARG A 143 21.80 -3.77 14.12
C ARG A 143 21.79 -2.36 14.71
N GLY A 144 20.76 -1.56 14.43
CA GLY A 144 20.69 -0.16 14.81
C GLY A 144 21.60 0.74 13.95
N GLN A 145 21.91 0.33 12.72
CA GLN A 145 22.65 1.12 11.74
C GLN A 145 21.71 1.88 10.83
N VAL A 146 22.04 3.14 10.55
CA VAL A 146 21.28 3.95 9.58
C VAL A 146 21.77 3.61 8.17
N LEU A 147 20.83 3.17 7.34
CA LEU A 147 21.04 2.85 5.94
C LEU A 147 20.29 3.86 5.07
N GLN A 148 20.88 4.25 3.95
CA GLN A 148 20.25 5.13 2.98
C GLN A 148 20.22 4.48 1.61
N PHE A 149 19.03 4.43 1.00
CA PHE A 149 18.81 3.84 -0.32
C PHE A 149 18.04 4.81 -1.21
N GLY A 150 18.43 4.86 -2.49
CA GLY A 150 17.83 5.79 -3.46
C GLY A 150 18.27 7.23 -3.24
N GLY A 151 17.50 8.18 -3.78
CA GLY A 151 17.83 9.59 -3.77
C GLY A 151 16.65 10.48 -4.15
N ARG A 152 16.90 11.78 -4.30
CA ARG A 152 15.87 12.76 -4.68
C ARG A 152 15.58 12.80 -6.19
N VAL A 153 16.43 12.19 -7.00
CA VAL A 153 16.39 12.27 -8.46
C VAL A 153 15.72 11.05 -9.08
N MET A 154 14.92 11.25 -10.13
CA MET A 154 14.20 10.17 -10.84
C MET A 154 15.13 9.20 -11.59
N LYS A 155 16.41 9.55 -11.78
CA LYS A 155 17.40 8.69 -12.45
C LYS A 155 18.41 8.16 -11.42
N ASN A 156 18.14 6.99 -10.87
CA ASN A 156 19.13 6.23 -10.10
C ASN A 156 19.76 5.18 -11.03
N VAL A 157 20.97 5.45 -11.53
CA VAL A 157 21.60 4.64 -12.61
C VAL A 157 22.60 3.61 -12.04
N ALA A 158 22.64 3.39 -10.73
CA ALA A 158 23.44 2.32 -10.12
C ALA A 158 22.79 1.77 -8.84
N GLY A 159 22.66 0.44 -8.77
CA GLY A 159 22.19 -0.29 -7.59
C GLY A 159 20.83 -0.97 -7.76
N PHE A 160 20.55 -1.97 -6.90
CA PHE A 160 19.20 -2.52 -6.78
C PHE A 160 18.28 -1.49 -6.10
N ASP A 161 17.00 -1.43 -6.49
CA ASP A 161 15.99 -0.56 -5.86
C ASP A 161 15.57 -1.08 -4.47
N LEU A 162 16.50 -1.15 -3.52
CA LEU A 162 16.27 -1.75 -2.20
C LEU A 162 15.24 -0.96 -1.37
N PHE A 163 15.13 0.34 -1.60
CA PHE A 163 14.10 1.17 -0.99
C PHE A 163 12.69 0.71 -1.33
N ARG A 164 12.47 0.17 -2.55
CA ARG A 164 11.16 -0.33 -2.98
C ARG A 164 10.72 -1.57 -2.22
N LEU A 165 11.64 -2.32 -1.61
CA LEU A 165 11.32 -3.49 -0.80
C LEU A 165 10.62 -3.11 0.51
N GLN A 166 10.77 -1.86 0.98
CA GLN A 166 10.10 -1.38 2.19
C GLN A 166 8.58 -1.29 2.01
N ALA A 167 8.12 -1.07 0.77
CA ALA A 167 6.70 -1.03 0.45
C ALA A 167 6.06 -2.42 0.64
N GLY A 168 5.25 -2.58 1.68
CA GLY A 168 4.62 -3.86 2.02
C GLY A 168 5.49 -4.79 2.88
N ALA A 169 6.63 -4.32 3.41
CA ALA A 169 7.49 -5.10 4.30
C ALA A 169 6.96 -5.26 5.73
N TRP A 170 5.91 -4.50 6.09
CA TRP A 170 5.29 -4.49 7.42
C TRP A 170 6.26 -4.24 8.58
N GLY A 171 7.39 -3.58 8.32
CA GLY A 171 8.42 -3.26 9.33
C GLY A 171 9.51 -4.33 9.51
N ARG A 172 9.47 -5.45 8.78
CA ARG A 172 10.44 -6.54 8.92
C ARG A 172 11.84 -6.23 8.37
N LEU A 173 11.96 -5.21 7.54
CA LEU A 173 13.24 -4.79 6.93
C LEU A 173 13.87 -3.58 7.63
N GLY A 174 13.34 -3.18 8.79
CA GLY A 174 13.85 -2.08 9.58
C GLY A 174 12.85 -0.94 9.82
N VAL A 175 13.28 0.03 10.62
CA VAL A 175 12.51 1.22 10.94
C VAL A 175 12.72 2.27 9.85
N VAL A 176 11.70 2.58 9.05
CA VAL A 176 11.76 3.73 8.15
C VAL A 176 11.91 4.99 8.99
N LEU A 177 12.94 5.79 8.73
CA LEU A 177 13.18 7.07 9.39
C LEU A 177 12.61 8.21 8.54
N GLU A 178 12.97 8.23 7.26
CA GLU A 178 12.57 9.23 6.28
C GLU A 178 12.29 8.56 4.93
N ALA A 179 11.37 9.12 4.16
CA ALA A 179 11.04 8.65 2.83
C ALA A 179 10.88 9.83 1.87
N SER A 180 11.36 9.65 0.65
CA SER A 180 11.17 10.59 -0.46
C SER A 180 10.18 10.03 -1.46
N PHE A 181 9.20 10.84 -1.86
CA PHE A 181 8.17 10.47 -2.83
C PHE A 181 8.17 11.43 -4.01
N ARG A 182 7.92 10.90 -5.21
CA ARG A 182 7.35 11.72 -6.28
C ARG A 182 5.89 12.02 -5.96
N VAL A 183 5.45 13.23 -6.24
CA VAL A 183 4.05 13.66 -6.14
C VAL A 183 3.53 14.04 -7.53
N LEU A 184 2.21 14.21 -7.64
CA LEU A 184 1.56 14.62 -8.88
C LEU A 184 0.83 15.94 -8.66
N PRO A 185 0.71 16.79 -9.70
CA PRO A 185 -0.31 17.82 -9.73
C PRO A 185 -1.70 17.20 -9.54
N ARG A 186 -2.57 17.92 -8.82
CA ARG A 186 -3.99 17.61 -8.77
C ARG A 186 -4.60 17.90 -10.14
N PRO A 187 -5.50 17.04 -10.64
CA PRO A 187 -6.23 17.31 -11.87
C PRO A 187 -7.12 18.56 -11.72
N GLU A 188 -7.33 19.29 -12.81
CA GLU A 188 -8.24 20.45 -12.84
C GLU A 188 -9.69 20.04 -12.55
N SER A 189 -10.08 18.85 -13.02
CA SER A 189 -11.41 18.30 -12.85
C SER A 189 -11.35 16.80 -12.60
N GLU A 190 -12.23 16.32 -11.71
CA GLU A 190 -12.53 14.91 -11.52
C GLU A 190 -14.03 14.69 -11.55
N VAL A 191 -14.49 13.73 -12.35
CA VAL A 191 -15.91 13.37 -12.43
C VAL A 191 -16.03 11.86 -12.34
N THR A 192 -16.98 11.39 -11.52
CA THR A 192 -17.33 9.98 -11.44
C THR A 192 -18.68 9.74 -12.10
N VAL A 193 -18.76 8.71 -12.93
CA VAL A 193 -20.03 8.22 -13.50
C VAL A 193 -20.31 6.81 -13.02
N THR A 194 -21.60 6.49 -12.88
CA THR A 194 -22.09 5.18 -12.44
C THR A 194 -22.92 4.49 -13.50
N GLN A 195 -22.80 3.16 -13.58
CA GLN A 195 -23.54 2.32 -14.51
C GLN A 195 -24.00 1.05 -13.79
N ARG A 196 -25.27 0.68 -13.92
CA ARG A 196 -25.77 -0.60 -13.39
C ARG A 196 -25.37 -1.72 -14.34
N LEU A 197 -24.47 -2.59 -13.90
CA LEU A 197 -23.92 -3.68 -14.67
C LEU A 197 -23.71 -4.89 -13.76
N SER A 198 -23.85 -6.10 -14.30
CA SER A 198 -23.36 -7.29 -13.61
C SER A 198 -21.83 -7.20 -13.43
N ALA A 199 -21.29 -8.01 -12.51
CA ALA A 199 -19.85 -8.06 -12.27
C ALA A 199 -19.05 -8.44 -13.53
N ALA A 200 -19.57 -9.38 -14.34
CA ALA A 200 -18.97 -9.79 -15.61
C ALA A 200 -18.95 -8.65 -16.64
N GLU A 201 -20.10 -7.99 -16.87
CA GLU A 201 -20.19 -6.85 -17.80
C GLU A 201 -19.30 -5.68 -17.34
N ALA A 202 -19.23 -5.44 -16.04
CA ALA A 202 -18.38 -4.41 -15.47
C ALA A 202 -16.89 -4.69 -15.72
N LEU A 203 -16.43 -5.94 -15.56
CA LEU A 203 -15.06 -6.34 -15.88
C LEU A 203 -14.70 -6.11 -17.35
N GLU A 204 -15.57 -6.54 -18.26
CA GLU A 204 -15.37 -6.32 -19.69
C GLU A 204 -15.33 -4.83 -20.03
N ARG A 205 -16.23 -4.04 -19.42
CA ARG A 205 -16.28 -2.58 -19.60
C ARG A 205 -15.00 -1.92 -19.09
N MET A 206 -14.55 -2.26 -17.89
CA MET A 206 -13.33 -1.72 -17.28
C MET A 206 -12.09 -2.02 -18.12
N ASN A 207 -11.87 -3.29 -18.50
CA ASN A 207 -10.71 -3.69 -19.31
C ASN A 207 -10.72 -3.01 -20.68
N ARG A 208 -11.88 -2.91 -21.34
CA ARG A 208 -12.00 -2.21 -22.63
C ARG A 208 -11.67 -0.73 -22.50
N LEU A 209 -12.16 -0.05 -21.47
CA LEU A 209 -11.91 1.37 -21.23
C LEU A 209 -10.45 1.66 -20.88
N ALA A 210 -9.80 0.79 -20.11
CA ALA A 210 -8.39 0.94 -19.76
C ALA A 210 -7.44 0.80 -20.96
N GLY A 211 -7.89 0.16 -22.06
CA GLY A 211 -7.17 0.12 -23.33
C GLY A 211 -7.37 1.34 -24.23
N GLN A 212 -8.17 2.32 -23.82
CA GLN A 212 -8.48 3.52 -24.60
C GLN A 212 -7.71 4.74 -24.08
N PRO A 213 -7.48 5.79 -24.91
CA PRO A 213 -6.84 7.02 -24.50
C PRO A 213 -7.79 7.94 -23.70
N LEU A 214 -8.44 7.37 -22.68
CA LEU A 214 -9.32 8.09 -21.77
C LEU A 214 -8.54 8.51 -20.52
N PRO A 215 -8.85 9.68 -19.92
CA PRO A 215 -8.26 10.12 -18.67
C PRO A 215 -8.84 9.35 -17.47
N LEU A 216 -8.96 8.02 -17.57
CA LEU A 216 -9.47 7.15 -16.52
C LEU A 216 -8.46 7.14 -15.36
N SER A 217 -8.96 7.33 -14.14
CA SER A 217 -8.14 7.45 -12.94
C SER A 217 -8.59 6.54 -11.80
N ALA A 218 -9.76 5.91 -11.92
CA ALA A 218 -10.22 4.84 -11.05
C ALA A 218 -11.38 4.08 -11.71
N ALA A 219 -11.48 2.79 -11.40
CA ALA A 219 -12.61 1.97 -11.81
C ALA A 219 -12.88 0.87 -10.78
N ALA A 220 -14.11 0.82 -10.27
CA ALA A 220 -14.53 -0.15 -9.26
C ALA A 220 -15.98 -0.61 -9.49
N HIS A 221 -16.29 -1.85 -9.17
CA HIS A 221 -17.65 -2.39 -9.20
C HIS A 221 -18.04 -2.87 -7.81
N VAL A 222 -19.18 -2.37 -7.31
CA VAL A 222 -19.69 -2.64 -5.96
C VAL A 222 -21.20 -2.71 -6.03
N GLY A 223 -21.81 -3.75 -5.45
CA GLY A 223 -23.27 -3.84 -5.33
C GLY A 223 -24.04 -3.77 -6.66
N GLY A 224 -23.46 -4.29 -7.75
CA GLY A 224 -24.08 -4.23 -9.08
C GLY A 224 -23.94 -2.88 -9.80
N VAL A 225 -23.08 -1.99 -9.29
CA VAL A 225 -22.84 -0.67 -9.87
C VAL A 225 -21.35 -0.50 -10.18
N LEU A 226 -21.05 -0.25 -11.45
CA LEU A 226 -19.73 0.16 -11.93
C LEU A 226 -19.57 1.67 -11.69
N HIS A 227 -18.47 2.06 -11.07
CA HIS A 227 -18.04 3.43 -10.81
C HIS A 227 -16.78 3.69 -11.63
N LEU A 228 -16.80 4.73 -12.46
CA LEU A 228 -15.68 5.13 -13.31
C LEU A 228 -15.32 6.58 -13.00
N ARG A 229 -14.09 6.84 -12.58
CA ARG A 229 -13.58 8.20 -12.36
C ARG A 229 -12.68 8.61 -13.51
N VAL A 230 -12.95 9.77 -14.08
CA VAL A 230 -12.06 10.45 -15.02
C VAL A 230 -11.48 11.70 -14.38
N SER A 231 -10.19 11.93 -14.61
CA SER A 231 -9.44 13.01 -13.99
C SER A 231 -8.46 13.64 -14.97
N GLY A 232 -8.48 14.96 -15.13
CA GLY A 232 -7.56 15.65 -16.02
C GLY A 232 -7.95 17.11 -16.21
N SER A 233 -7.67 17.66 -17.39
CA SER A 233 -8.15 18.99 -17.77
C SER A 233 -9.66 19.01 -17.93
N ASN A 234 -10.28 20.18 -17.75
CA ASN A 234 -11.73 20.35 -17.93
C ASN A 234 -12.22 19.85 -19.31
N ALA A 235 -11.46 20.16 -20.36
CA ALA A 235 -11.79 19.73 -21.72
C ALA A 235 -11.64 18.21 -21.89
N GLY A 236 -10.57 17.61 -21.35
CA GLY A 236 -10.34 16.16 -21.44
C GLY A 236 -11.39 15.35 -20.70
N VAL A 237 -11.79 15.80 -19.51
CA VAL A 237 -12.88 15.19 -18.74
C VAL A 237 -14.22 15.31 -19.49
N THR A 238 -14.55 16.49 -20.00
CA THR A 238 -15.80 16.71 -20.75
C THR A 238 -15.89 15.83 -22.00
N ALA A 239 -14.80 15.70 -22.74
CA ALA A 239 -14.72 14.83 -23.92
C ALA A 239 -14.91 13.35 -23.53
N ALA A 240 -14.26 12.90 -22.46
CA ALA A 240 -14.37 11.52 -21.98
C ALA A 240 -15.79 11.18 -21.51
N LEU A 241 -16.47 12.10 -20.83
CA LEU A 241 -17.84 11.89 -20.35
C LEU A 241 -18.84 11.67 -21.49
N SER A 242 -18.58 12.24 -22.67
CA SER A 242 -19.45 12.08 -23.85
C SER A 242 -19.45 10.64 -24.40
N SER A 243 -18.38 9.87 -24.17
CA SER A 243 -18.24 8.48 -24.65
C SER A 243 -18.42 7.42 -23.57
N LEU A 244 -18.26 7.80 -22.29
CA LEU A 244 -18.40 6.87 -21.16
C LEU A 244 -19.84 6.44 -20.92
N GLY A 245 -20.78 7.39 -21.01
CA GLY A 245 -22.19 7.22 -20.62
C GLY A 245 -22.35 7.04 -19.10
N GLY A 246 -23.58 6.76 -18.65
CA GLY A 246 -23.91 6.58 -17.23
C GLY A 246 -24.27 7.87 -16.52
N ASP A 247 -24.68 7.74 -15.26
CA ASP A 247 -25.15 8.84 -14.45
C ASP A 247 -24.00 9.49 -13.69
N ARG A 248 -23.94 10.83 -13.69
CA ARG A 248 -22.92 11.55 -12.93
C ARG A 248 -23.22 11.45 -11.44
N LEU A 249 -22.22 11.02 -10.67
CA LEU A 249 -22.31 11.01 -9.22
C LEU A 249 -21.97 12.40 -8.68
N PRO A 250 -22.72 12.93 -7.69
CA PRO A 250 -22.36 14.18 -7.01
C PRO A 250 -20.94 14.13 -6.45
N VAL A 251 -20.24 15.27 -6.46
CA VAL A 251 -18.79 15.34 -6.16
C VAL A 251 -18.47 14.85 -4.75
N ASP A 252 -19.28 15.23 -3.77
CA ASP A 252 -19.17 14.82 -2.37
C ASP A 252 -19.42 13.32 -2.18
N VAL A 253 -20.44 12.78 -2.84
CA VAL A 253 -20.76 11.34 -2.82
C VAL A 253 -19.64 10.54 -3.48
N ALA A 254 -19.10 11.03 -4.61
CA ALA A 254 -17.96 10.40 -5.28
C ALA A 254 -16.70 10.42 -4.42
N ALA A 255 -16.39 11.54 -3.77
CA ALA A 255 -15.24 11.67 -2.87
C ALA A 255 -15.35 10.68 -1.69
N ALA A 256 -16.52 10.58 -1.06
CA ALA A 256 -16.77 9.62 0.01
C ALA A 256 -16.64 8.16 -0.46
N PHE A 257 -17.16 7.84 -1.64
CA PHE A 257 -17.03 6.51 -2.24
C PHE A 257 -15.56 6.13 -2.43
N TRP A 258 -14.77 6.96 -3.13
CA TRP A 258 -13.37 6.66 -3.41
C TRP A 258 -12.47 6.68 -2.18
N ALA A 259 -12.78 7.51 -1.17
CA ALA A 259 -12.10 7.45 0.12
C ALA A 259 -12.37 6.12 0.83
N SER A 260 -13.61 5.60 0.75
CA SER A 260 -13.98 4.31 1.34
C SER A 260 -13.39 3.09 0.62
N SER A 261 -13.05 3.22 -0.68
CA SER A 261 -12.50 2.15 -1.51
C SER A 261 -10.97 2.19 -1.66
N ALA A 262 -10.28 3.11 -0.97
CA ALA A 262 -8.84 3.35 -1.10
C ALA A 262 -7.94 2.23 -0.52
N GLY A 263 -8.06 0.99 -1.01
CA GLY A 263 -7.35 -0.17 -0.46
C GLY A 263 -8.05 -0.81 0.74
N LEU A 264 -9.27 -0.37 1.01
CA LEU A 264 -10.25 -1.02 1.89
C LEU A 264 -11.35 -1.65 1.05
N PRO A 265 -12.03 -2.69 1.56
CA PRO A 265 -13.30 -3.08 0.99
C PRO A 265 -14.24 -1.87 1.06
N PRO A 266 -14.95 -1.52 -0.03
CA PRO A 266 -15.91 -0.43 -0.01
C PRO A 266 -16.93 -0.64 1.12
N ALA A 267 -17.27 0.39 1.89
CA ALA A 267 -18.19 0.27 3.03
C ALA A 267 -19.52 -0.42 2.63
N ALA A 268 -20.04 -0.07 1.45
CA ALA A 268 -21.23 -0.68 0.85
C ALA A 268 -21.11 -2.20 0.60
N ALA A 269 -19.89 -2.75 0.47
CA ALA A 269 -19.65 -4.19 0.34
C ALA A 269 -19.56 -4.90 1.70
N ILE A 270 -19.52 -4.18 2.82
CA ILE A 270 -19.35 -4.72 4.18
C ILE A 270 -20.65 -4.66 4.98
N GLU A 271 -21.56 -3.72 4.68
CA GLU A 271 -22.72 -3.36 5.52
C GLU A 271 -23.87 -4.39 5.62
N SER A 272 -23.70 -5.62 5.15
CA SER A 272 -24.64 -6.71 5.46
C SER A 272 -24.13 -7.52 6.65
N ASP A 273 -24.56 -7.12 7.85
CA ASP A 273 -24.59 -7.90 9.10
C ASP A 273 -23.22 -8.29 9.73
N ALA A 274 -22.66 -7.37 10.52
CA ALA A 274 -21.36 -7.52 11.18
C ALA A 274 -21.30 -8.63 12.25
N SER A 275 -22.43 -9.22 12.67
CA SER A 275 -22.44 -10.28 13.69
C SER A 275 -22.29 -11.70 13.15
N VAL A 276 -22.42 -11.95 11.83
CA VAL A 276 -22.23 -13.30 11.24
C VAL A 276 -21.71 -13.22 9.78
N ALA A 277 -20.89 -12.22 9.42
CA ALA A 277 -20.34 -12.17 8.07
C ALA A 277 -19.11 -13.08 7.94
N ALA A 278 -19.14 -13.96 6.94
CA ALA A 278 -18.01 -14.82 6.57
C ALA A 278 -16.72 -13.99 6.34
N PRO A 279 -15.53 -14.60 6.53
CA PRO A 279 -14.25 -13.93 6.33
C PRO A 279 -14.15 -13.23 4.98
N LEU A 280 -13.45 -12.10 4.99
CA LEU A 280 -13.20 -11.29 3.81
C LEU A 280 -11.76 -11.45 3.34
N TRP A 281 -11.63 -11.79 2.07
CA TRP A 281 -10.39 -12.05 1.40
C TRP A 281 -10.08 -10.96 0.38
N ARG A 282 -8.80 -10.57 0.34
CA ARG A 282 -8.27 -9.63 -0.64
C ARG A 282 -7.47 -10.40 -1.67
N LEU A 283 -7.99 -10.49 -2.88
CA LEU A 283 -7.38 -11.23 -3.99
C LEU A 283 -6.78 -10.25 -4.99
N ALA A 284 -5.52 -10.45 -5.36
CA ALA A 284 -4.92 -9.76 -6.50
C ALA A 284 -4.69 -10.79 -7.60
N VAL A 285 -5.32 -10.57 -8.74
CA VAL A 285 -5.42 -11.48 -9.89
C VAL A 285 -5.21 -10.67 -11.17
N PRO A 286 -4.93 -11.30 -12.33
CA PRO A 286 -4.90 -10.61 -13.61
C PRO A 286 -6.18 -9.80 -13.87
N SER A 287 -6.07 -8.64 -14.51
CA SER A 287 -7.22 -7.73 -14.73
C SER A 287 -8.35 -8.37 -15.54
N THR A 288 -7.99 -9.32 -16.39
CA THR A 288 -8.86 -10.06 -17.30
C THR A 288 -9.47 -11.32 -16.69
N THR A 289 -9.20 -11.62 -15.42
CA THR A 289 -9.83 -12.74 -14.71
C THR A 289 -11.35 -12.57 -14.71
N ARG A 290 -12.07 -13.62 -15.11
CA ARG A 290 -13.54 -13.69 -15.10
C ARG A 290 -14.10 -13.34 -13.71
N SER A 291 -15.36 -12.88 -13.67
CA SER A 291 -16.03 -12.59 -12.40
C SER A 291 -16.08 -13.82 -11.51
N LEU A 292 -15.83 -13.60 -10.22
CA LEU A 292 -15.91 -14.59 -9.16
C LEU A 292 -17.21 -14.45 -8.35
N ALA A 293 -18.27 -13.91 -8.95
CA ALA A 293 -19.54 -13.65 -8.28
C ALA A 293 -20.18 -14.94 -7.73
N ALA A 294 -20.00 -16.07 -8.42
CA ALA A 294 -20.50 -17.37 -7.97
C ALA A 294 -19.74 -17.89 -6.73
N GLU A 295 -18.51 -17.43 -6.54
CA GLU A 295 -17.62 -17.78 -5.44
C GLU A 295 -17.71 -16.78 -4.26
N GLY A 296 -18.53 -15.73 -4.35
CA GLY A 296 -18.73 -14.73 -3.29
C GLY A 296 -17.98 -13.41 -3.50
N GLU A 297 -17.65 -13.03 -4.73
CA GLU A 297 -17.10 -11.71 -5.08
C GLU A 297 -18.09 -10.60 -4.72
N VAL A 298 -17.68 -9.70 -3.82
CA VAL A 298 -18.50 -8.59 -3.34
C VAL A 298 -18.09 -7.24 -3.91
N ALA A 299 -16.85 -7.12 -4.38
CA ALA A 299 -16.35 -5.93 -5.05
C ALA A 299 -15.15 -6.20 -5.96
N ILE A 300 -15.00 -5.34 -6.96
CA ILE A 300 -13.92 -5.33 -7.94
C ILE A 300 -13.30 -3.94 -7.93
N ASP A 301 -11.97 -3.86 -7.93
CA ASP A 301 -11.23 -2.61 -8.01
C ASP A 301 -9.99 -2.79 -8.90
N TRP A 302 -9.25 -1.72 -9.12
CA TRP A 302 -8.04 -1.69 -9.93
C TRP A 302 -8.27 -2.20 -11.35
N VAL A 303 -9.40 -1.83 -11.96
CA VAL A 303 -9.78 -2.27 -13.31
C VAL A 303 -9.85 -3.80 -13.40
N GLY A 304 -10.25 -4.47 -12.33
CA GLY A 304 -10.24 -5.93 -12.29
C GLY A 304 -8.90 -6.53 -11.84
N GLY A 305 -7.94 -5.77 -11.34
CA GLY A 305 -6.73 -6.33 -10.72
C GLY A 305 -6.92 -6.75 -9.26
N LEU A 306 -7.93 -6.19 -8.58
CA LEU A 306 -8.20 -6.43 -7.16
C LEU A 306 -9.63 -6.96 -6.99
N ARG A 307 -9.80 -8.02 -6.21
CA ARG A 307 -11.10 -8.54 -5.79
C ARG A 307 -11.23 -8.57 -4.28
N TRP A 308 -12.44 -8.28 -3.83
CA TRP A 308 -12.88 -8.55 -2.48
C TRP A 308 -13.84 -9.75 -2.54
N LEU A 309 -13.47 -10.83 -1.85
CA LEU A 309 -14.21 -12.08 -1.83
C LEU A 309 -14.68 -12.36 -0.40
N ARG A 310 -15.98 -12.59 -0.21
CA ARG A 310 -16.53 -13.04 1.06
C ARG A 310 -16.70 -14.55 1.00
N SER A 311 -15.98 -15.28 1.85
CA SER A 311 -16.01 -16.74 1.84
C SER A 311 -15.63 -17.32 3.20
N ASP A 312 -16.40 -18.30 3.66
CA ASP A 312 -16.15 -19.16 4.82
C ASP A 312 -15.41 -20.46 4.43
N ALA A 313 -15.10 -20.63 3.14
CA ALA A 313 -14.31 -21.76 2.68
C ALA A 313 -12.94 -21.79 3.38
N PRO A 314 -12.37 -22.99 3.58
CA PRO A 314 -11.04 -23.12 4.16
C PRO A 314 -9.99 -22.28 3.41
N ALA A 315 -9.00 -21.78 4.14
CA ALA A 315 -7.99 -20.86 3.60
C ALA A 315 -7.24 -21.42 2.38
N GLU A 316 -6.95 -22.72 2.42
CA GLU A 316 -6.34 -23.48 1.34
C GLU A 316 -7.18 -23.49 0.06
N VAL A 317 -8.51 -23.51 0.17
CA VAL A 317 -9.42 -23.51 -0.98
C VAL A 317 -9.41 -22.13 -1.65
N VAL A 318 -9.55 -21.05 -0.87
CA VAL A 318 -9.53 -19.68 -1.41
C VAL A 318 -8.17 -19.35 -2.03
N ARG A 319 -7.08 -19.82 -1.41
CA ARG A 319 -5.71 -19.65 -1.94
C ARG A 319 -5.47 -20.46 -3.21
N ALA A 320 -5.94 -21.71 -3.26
CA ALA A 320 -5.85 -22.54 -4.46
C ALA A 320 -6.63 -21.92 -5.62
N LEU A 321 -7.81 -21.36 -5.36
CA LEU A 321 -8.57 -20.59 -6.35
C LEU A 321 -7.74 -19.41 -6.88
N ALA A 322 -7.21 -18.56 -6.01
CA ALA A 322 -6.41 -17.41 -6.44
C ALA A 322 -5.14 -17.82 -7.20
N ALA A 323 -4.42 -18.84 -6.72
CA ALA A 323 -3.21 -19.35 -7.37
C ALA A 323 -3.51 -19.96 -8.74
N GLY A 324 -4.61 -20.71 -8.88
CA GLY A 324 -5.08 -21.25 -10.16
C GLY A 324 -5.45 -20.17 -11.19
N LEU A 325 -5.74 -18.96 -10.73
CA LEU A 325 -5.98 -17.77 -11.55
C LEU A 325 -4.70 -16.94 -11.81
N GLY A 326 -3.53 -17.40 -11.34
CA GLY A 326 -2.26 -16.68 -11.43
C GLY A 326 -2.15 -15.50 -10.45
N GLY A 327 -2.93 -15.52 -9.38
CA GLY A 327 -2.99 -14.47 -8.37
C GLY A 327 -2.65 -14.94 -6.97
N HIS A 328 -2.91 -14.09 -5.99
CA HIS A 328 -2.72 -14.37 -4.57
C HIS A 328 -3.90 -13.87 -3.74
N ALA A 329 -4.14 -14.53 -2.61
CA ALA A 329 -5.21 -14.22 -1.66
C ALA A 329 -4.66 -13.97 -0.27
N ALA A 330 -5.00 -12.83 0.32
CA ALA A 330 -4.74 -12.49 1.71
C ALA A 330 -6.02 -12.51 2.54
N ALA A 331 -5.95 -13.12 3.72
CA ALA A 331 -7.03 -13.10 4.71
C ALA A 331 -7.08 -11.71 5.35
N TRP A 332 -7.99 -10.86 4.89
CA TRP A 332 -7.99 -9.44 5.23
C TRP A 332 -8.72 -9.14 6.53
N ARG A 333 -9.89 -9.75 6.70
CA ARG A 333 -10.76 -9.59 7.87
C ARG A 333 -11.51 -10.88 8.15
N GLY A 334 -11.88 -11.09 9.41
CA GLY A 334 -12.50 -12.31 9.90
C GLY A 334 -11.48 -13.10 10.72
N ASN A 335 -11.91 -13.71 11.81
CA ASN A 335 -11.05 -14.46 12.73
C ASN A 335 -10.66 -15.80 12.12
N LEU A 336 -9.88 -15.77 11.03
CA LEU A 336 -9.33 -16.95 10.40
C LEU A 336 -8.10 -17.39 11.17
N ALA A 337 -8.11 -18.63 11.68
CA ALA A 337 -6.95 -19.27 12.29
C ALA A 337 -5.91 -19.69 11.22
N CYS A 338 -5.49 -18.76 10.38
CA CYS A 338 -4.53 -18.96 9.31
C CYS A 338 -3.62 -17.73 9.16
N PRO A 339 -2.44 -17.87 8.55
CA PRO A 339 -1.58 -16.73 8.22
C PRO A 339 -2.34 -15.72 7.36
N VAL A 340 -2.03 -14.43 7.49
CA VAL A 340 -2.73 -13.37 6.74
C VAL A 340 -2.32 -13.36 5.27
N MET A 341 -1.02 -13.51 5.00
CA MET A 341 -0.49 -13.40 3.65
C MET A 341 -0.65 -14.71 2.88
N HIS A 342 -0.65 -14.63 1.56
CA HIS A 342 -0.58 -15.81 0.71
C HIS A 342 0.77 -16.51 0.91
N PRO A 343 0.81 -17.86 1.06
CA PRO A 343 2.05 -18.62 1.16
C PRO A 343 2.96 -18.33 -0.03
N LEU A 344 4.25 -18.18 0.24
CA LEU A 344 5.26 -18.04 -0.81
C LEU A 344 5.69 -19.43 -1.26
N ASP A 345 6.01 -19.57 -2.55
CA ASP A 345 6.67 -20.80 -3.01
C ASP A 345 8.03 -20.96 -2.27
N PRO A 346 8.55 -22.20 -2.14
CA PRO A 346 9.74 -22.46 -1.33
C PRO A 346 10.97 -21.65 -1.73
N VAL A 347 11.14 -21.34 -3.02
CA VAL A 347 12.28 -20.58 -3.54
C VAL A 347 12.14 -19.12 -3.13
N THR A 348 10.99 -18.51 -3.38
CA THR A 348 10.71 -17.13 -2.96
C THR A 348 10.77 -16.97 -1.44
N ALA A 349 10.24 -17.93 -0.69
CA ALA A 349 10.33 -17.94 0.78
C ALA A 349 11.79 -17.99 1.27
N GLN A 350 12.66 -18.78 0.62
CA GLN A 350 14.08 -18.82 0.94
C GLN A 350 14.77 -17.48 0.65
N LEU A 351 14.45 -16.83 -0.47
CA LEU A 351 14.97 -15.51 -0.80
C LEU A 351 14.53 -14.45 0.22
N HIS A 352 13.27 -14.47 0.63
CA HIS A 352 12.74 -13.59 1.69
C HIS A 352 13.49 -13.80 3.01
N ARG A 353 13.66 -15.04 3.47
CA ARG A 353 14.43 -15.34 4.70
C ARG A 353 15.87 -14.82 4.62
N ARG A 354 16.54 -15.00 3.48
CA ARG A 354 17.90 -14.49 3.28
C ARG A 354 17.94 -12.96 3.29
N LEU A 355 16.98 -12.30 2.66
CA LEU A 355 16.86 -10.84 2.68
C LEU A 355 16.65 -10.31 4.11
N PHE A 356 15.72 -10.91 4.87
CA PHE A 356 15.48 -10.55 6.27
C PHE A 356 16.74 -10.74 7.11
N ALA A 357 17.47 -11.85 6.95
CA ALA A 357 18.71 -12.08 7.69
C ALA A 357 19.81 -11.03 7.40
N VAL A 358 19.80 -10.39 6.23
CA VAL A 358 20.75 -9.32 5.92
C VAL A 358 20.37 -8.02 6.65
N PHE A 359 19.09 -7.62 6.61
CA PHE A 359 18.60 -6.41 7.29
C PHE A 359 18.49 -6.56 8.81
N ASP A 360 18.19 -7.76 9.30
CA ASP A 360 17.89 -8.03 10.70
C ASP A 360 18.48 -9.39 11.12
N PRO A 361 19.81 -9.48 11.27
CA PRO A 361 20.50 -10.73 11.59
C PRO A 361 20.14 -11.28 12.99
N HIS A 362 19.65 -10.41 13.87
CA HIS A 362 19.27 -10.75 15.24
C HIS A 362 17.77 -10.99 15.40
N SER A 363 17.00 -10.95 14.30
CA SER A 363 15.53 -11.15 14.30
C SER A 363 14.79 -10.19 15.24
N VAL A 364 15.30 -8.97 15.42
CA VAL A 364 14.70 -7.92 16.26
C VAL A 364 13.30 -7.56 15.76
N PHE A 365 13.06 -7.56 14.45
CA PHE A 365 11.78 -7.20 13.84
C PHE A 365 10.94 -8.41 13.42
N ASP A 366 11.28 -9.62 13.86
CA ASP A 366 10.51 -10.84 13.58
C ASP A 366 9.27 -10.97 14.49
N HIS A 367 8.31 -10.07 14.31
CA HIS A 367 7.11 -10.00 15.15
C HIS A 367 6.00 -10.97 14.72
N GLY A 368 6.17 -11.76 13.65
CA GLY A 368 5.24 -12.83 13.23
C GLY A 368 3.85 -12.40 12.75
N ARG A 369 3.59 -11.10 12.62
CA ARG A 369 2.24 -10.55 12.43
C ARG A 369 1.65 -10.79 11.04
N PHE A 370 2.50 -10.76 10.01
CA PHE A 370 2.14 -10.84 8.60
C PHE A 370 2.94 -11.92 7.88
N ASP A 371 3.33 -12.98 8.60
CA ASP A 371 4.03 -14.09 7.99
C ASP A 371 3.12 -14.78 6.95
N ALA A 372 3.72 -15.13 5.82
CA ALA A 372 3.26 -16.20 4.98
C ALA A 372 3.76 -17.49 5.65
N ALA A 373 2.87 -18.46 5.94
CA ALA A 373 3.27 -19.73 6.58
C ALA A 373 4.46 -20.40 5.88
#